data_AF-A0A973PXZ5-F1
#
_entry.id   AF-A0A973PXZ5-F1
#
_cell.length_a   1.000
_cell.length_b   1.000
_cell.length_c   1.000
_cell.angle_alpha   90.00
_cell.angle_beta   90.00
_cell.angle_gamma   90.00
#
_symmetry.space_group_name_H-M   'P 1'
#
loop_
_entity.id
_entity.type
_entity.pdbx_description
1 polymer ?
#
loop_
_entity_poly.entity_id
_entity_poly.type
_entity_poly.pdbx_seq_one_letter_code
_entity_poly.pdbx_strand_id
1 'polypeptide(L)'
;MGVPDEDKLGTICKTDMGTIETSVSKIVTAIDAVNKLISCNTWVGTSADAWGNDFQSRMNSLKTLFGSYPPEEQRLIAKARQDQADMDRKRQIGH
;
A
#
# COMPACT_ATOMS: atom_id res chain seq x y z
N MET A 1 -23.99 -18.52 -10.34
CA MET A 1 -23.14 -17.96 -9.27
C MET A 1 -23.61 -16.54 -9.00
N GLY A 2 -24.19 -16.28 -7.82
CA GLY A 2 -24.73 -14.98 -7.46
C GLY A 2 -23.62 -13.95 -7.32
N VAL A 3 -23.91 -12.72 -7.73
CA VAL A 3 -22.98 -11.59 -7.59
C VAL A 3 -22.71 -11.40 -6.10
N PRO A 4 -21.45 -11.30 -5.64
CA PRO A 4 -21.15 -11.06 -4.24
C PRO A 4 -21.78 -9.74 -3.78
N ASP A 5 -22.33 -9.74 -2.57
CA ASP A 5 -22.92 -8.54 -1.94
C ASP A 5 -21.89 -7.40 -1.93
N GLU A 6 -22.33 -6.19 -2.27
CA GLU A 6 -21.47 -5.00 -2.42
C GLU A 6 -20.68 -4.71 -1.13
N ASP A 7 -21.31 -5.01 0.02
CA ASP A 7 -20.73 -4.93 1.35
C ASP A 7 -19.63 -5.97 1.60
N LYS A 8 -19.75 -7.14 0.96
CA LYS A 8 -18.78 -8.24 1.10
C LYS A 8 -17.48 -7.92 0.35
N LEU A 9 -17.57 -7.34 -0.84
CA LEU A 9 -16.39 -6.90 -1.61
C LEU A 9 -15.66 -5.76 -0.89
N GLY A 10 -16.40 -4.77 -0.40
CA GLY A 10 -15.80 -3.68 0.38
C GLY A 10 -15.12 -4.17 1.67
N THR A 11 -15.66 -5.20 2.32
CA THR A 11 -15.08 -5.77 3.54
C THR A 11 -13.80 -6.57 3.26
N ILE A 12 -13.77 -7.36 2.18
CA ILE A 12 -12.58 -8.12 1.78
C ILE A 12 -11.44 -7.17 1.40
N CYS A 13 -11.69 -6.16 0.56
CA CYS A 13 -10.66 -5.18 0.18
C CYS A 13 -10.04 -4.50 1.41
N LYS A 14 -10.88 -4.01 2.33
CA LYS A 14 -10.41 -3.38 3.58
C LYS A 14 -9.56 -4.32 4.44
N THR A 15 -9.91 -5.61 4.46
CA THR A 15 -9.17 -6.62 5.22
C THR A 15 -7.80 -6.89 4.60
N ASP A 16 -7.75 -7.06 3.28
CA ASP A 16 -6.50 -7.25 2.53
C ASP A 16 -5.59 -6.03 2.71
N MET A 17 -6.16 -4.82 2.70
CA MET A 17 -5.41 -3.59 2.86
C MET A 17 -4.94 -3.32 4.28
N GLY A 18 -5.71 -3.69 5.30
CA GLY A 18 -5.19 -3.74 6.68
C GLY A 18 -3.99 -4.68 6.83
N THR A 19 -3.97 -5.78 6.07
CA THR A 19 -2.83 -6.71 6.03
C THR A 19 -1.62 -6.11 5.32
N ILE A 20 -1.84 -5.40 4.23
CA ILE A 20 -0.80 -4.66 3.50
C ILE A 20 -0.22 -3.55 4.39
N GLU A 21 -1.04 -2.73 5.02
CA GLU A 21 -0.62 -1.66 5.94
C GLU A 21 0.21 -2.20 7.10
N THR A 22 -0.22 -3.32 7.69
CA THR A 22 0.53 -4.01 8.75
C THR A 22 1.92 -4.45 8.25
N SER A 23 1.99 -5.01 7.04
CA SER A 23 3.26 -5.47 6.46
C SER A 23 4.19 -4.31 6.12
N VAL A 24 3.65 -3.23 5.56
CA VAL A 24 4.35 -1.97 5.30
C VAL A 24 4.92 -1.39 6.58
N SER A 25 4.12 -1.33 7.66
CA SER A 25 4.55 -0.82 8.95
C SER A 25 5.73 -1.60 9.53
N LYS A 26 5.72 -2.93 9.41
CA LYS A 26 6.83 -3.80 9.81
C LYS A 26 8.10 -3.51 9.00
N ILE A 27 7.98 -3.34 7.68
CA ILE A 27 9.11 -3.00 6.80
C ILE A 27 9.70 -1.64 7.19
N VAL A 28 8.85 -0.61 7.37
CA VAL A 28 9.29 0.73 7.79
C VAL A 28 10.03 0.67 9.13
N THR A 29 9.50 -0.09 10.09
CA THR A 29 10.13 -0.27 11.41
C THR A 29 11.50 -0.94 11.28
N ALA A 30 11.62 -1.98 10.44
CA ALA A 30 12.89 -2.67 10.21
C ALA A 30 13.93 -1.74 9.56
N ILE A 31 13.51 -0.91 8.60
CA ILE A 31 14.37 0.09 7.96
C ILE A 31 14.88 1.11 8.98
N ASP A 32 13.98 1.63 9.82
CA ASP A 32 14.37 2.62 10.84
C ASP A 32 15.33 2.02 11.87
N ALA A 33 15.23 0.71 12.16
CA ALA A 33 16.20 0.00 12.99
C ALA A 33 17.59 -0.10 12.33
N VAL A 34 17.65 -0.41 11.04
CA VAL A 34 18.91 -0.42 10.26
C VAL A 34 19.55 0.97 10.24
N ASN A 35 18.76 2.02 10.04
CA ASN A 35 19.23 3.40 10.04
C ASN A 35 19.96 3.79 11.32
N LYS A 36 19.45 3.36 12.49
CA LYS A 36 20.09 3.61 13.79
C LYS A 36 21.47 2.96 13.91
N LEU A 37 21.69 1.83 13.23
CA LEU A 37 22.96 1.10 13.24
C LEU A 37 23.98 1.72 12.29
N ILE A 38 23.52 2.32 11.18
CA ILE A 38 24.38 3.04 10.23
C ILE A 38 24.95 4.31 10.88
N SER A 39 24.19 4.99 11.76
CA SER A 39 24.69 6.15 12.51
C SER A 39 25.70 5.81 13.62
N CYS A 40 26.04 4.54 13.83
CA CYS A 40 27.09 4.17 14.78
C CYS A 40 28.47 4.52 14.21
N ASN A 41 29.41 4.89 15.09
CA ASN A 41 30.77 5.39 14.84
C ASN A 41 31.66 4.58 13.86
N THR A 42 31.16 3.49 13.30
CA THR A 42 31.83 2.61 12.33
C THR A 42 31.66 3.07 10.88
N TRP A 43 30.68 3.92 10.56
CA TRP A 43 30.43 4.44 9.21
C TRP A 43 30.77 5.93 9.13
N VAL A 44 32.06 6.24 9.01
CA VAL A 44 32.58 7.62 8.97
C VAL A 44 33.33 7.93 7.68
N GLY A 45 33.18 9.16 7.19
CA GLY A 45 33.86 9.68 5.99
C GLY A 45 32.94 9.82 4.78
N THR A 46 33.40 10.57 3.77
CA THR A 46 32.58 11.00 2.62
C THR A 46 31.90 9.85 1.87
N SER A 47 32.55 8.68 1.76
CA SER A 47 31.95 7.51 1.12
C SER A 47 30.80 6.91 1.93
N ALA A 48 30.92 6.90 3.26
CA ALA A 48 29.86 6.44 4.16
C ALA A 48 28.67 7.41 4.12
N ASP A 49 28.94 8.72 4.11
CA ASP A 49 27.90 9.75 3.98
C ASP A 49 27.15 9.64 2.64
N ALA A 50 27.89 9.46 1.54
CA ALA A 50 27.30 9.28 0.22
C ALA A 50 26.41 8.04 0.14
N TRP A 51 26.87 6.91 0.69
CA TRP A 51 26.07 5.69 0.77
C TRP A 51 24.85 5.86 1.67
N GLY A 52 24.98 6.51 2.84
CA GLY A 52 23.87 6.78 3.75
C GLY A 52 22.78 7.65 3.10
N ASN A 53 23.18 8.66 2.33
CA ASN A 53 22.25 9.49 1.56
C ASN A 53 21.52 8.68 0.46
N ASP A 54 22.23 7.83 -0.28
CA ASP A 54 21.62 6.95 -1.29
C ASP A 54 20.64 5.95 -0.64
N PHE A 55 21.04 5.35 0.49
CA PHE A 55 20.18 4.48 1.28
C PHE A 55 18.89 5.21 1.69
N GLN A 56 19.01 6.40 2.30
CA GLN A 56 17.87 7.21 2.73
C GLN A 56 16.94 7.55 1.54
N SER A 57 17.50 7.89 0.38
CA SER A 57 16.76 8.20 -0.84
C SER A 57 15.93 7.00 -1.35
N ARG A 58 16.54 5.81 -1.39
CA ARG A 58 15.85 4.56 -1.76
C ARG A 58 14.75 4.22 -0.78
N MET A 59 14.99 4.41 0.51
CA MET A 59 14.00 4.15 1.56
C MET A 59 12.82 5.13 1.47
N ASN A 60 13.07 6.40 1.18
CA ASN A 60 12.01 7.38 0.95
C ASN A 60 11.17 7.02 -0.28
N SER A 61 11.80 6.55 -1.36
CA SER A 61 11.09 6.08 -2.56
C SER A 61 10.18 4.89 -2.25
N LEU A 62 10.65 3.96 -1.42
CA LEU A 62 9.86 2.82 -0.96
C LEU A 62 8.69 3.24 -0.06
N LYS A 63 8.91 4.17 0.88
CA LYS A 63 7.85 4.75 1.72
C LYS A 63 6.77 5.43 0.86
N THR A 64 7.16 6.17 -0.17
CA THR A 64 6.24 6.80 -1.13
C THR A 64 5.43 5.76 -1.91
N LEU A 65 6.06 4.68 -2.37
CA LEU A 65 5.37 3.58 -3.05
C LEU A 65 4.30 2.96 -2.14
N PHE A 66 4.64 2.68 -0.89
CA PHE A 66 3.68 2.11 0.05
C PHE A 66 2.53 3.07 0.40
N GLY A 67 2.82 4.37 0.45
CA GLY A 67 1.80 5.40 0.65
C GLY A 67 0.77 5.50 -0.50
N SER A 68 1.05 4.93 -1.68
CA SER A 68 0.11 4.94 -2.80
C SER A 68 -0.94 3.82 -2.73
N TYR A 69 -0.75 2.82 -1.87
CA TYR A 69 -1.65 1.67 -1.79
C TYR A 69 -3.05 2.02 -1.27
N PRO A 70 -3.24 2.81 -0.18
CA PRO A 70 -4.59 3.15 0.27
C PRO A 70 -5.41 3.97 -0.75
N PRO A 71 -4.85 5.00 -1.42
CA PRO A 71 -5.56 5.69 -2.51
C PRO A 71 -5.95 4.77 -3.67
N GLU A 72 -5.06 3.85 -4.06
CA GLU A 72 -5.32 2.92 -5.16
C GLU A 72 -6.40 1.89 -4.79
N GLU A 73 -6.41 1.39 -3.55
CA GLU A 73 -7.50 0.55 -3.04
C GLU A 73 -8.84 1.26 -3.16
N GLN A 74 -8.95 2.50 -2.66
CA GLN A 74 -10.20 3.25 -2.70
C GLN A 74 -10.70 3.41 -4.14
N ARG A 75 -9.77 3.65 -5.08
CA ARG A 75 -10.07 3.73 -6.51
C ARG A 75 -10.62 2.40 -7.06
N LEU A 76 -10.02 1.28 -6.67
CA LEU A 76 -10.46 -0.06 -7.09
C LEU A 76 -11.82 -0.43 -6.50
N ILE A 77 -12.07 -0.15 -5.22
CA ILE A 77 -13.37 -0.36 -4.58
C ILE A 77 -14.45 0.48 -5.28
N ALA A 78 -14.19 1.77 -5.51
CA ALA A 78 -15.15 2.65 -6.18
C ALA A 78 -15.48 2.17 -7.60
N LYS A 79 -14.48 1.70 -8.34
CA LYS A 79 -14.67 1.12 -9.66
C LYS A 79 -15.51 -0.17 -9.60
N ALA A 80 -15.20 -1.09 -8.69
CA ALA A 80 -15.96 -2.33 -8.53
C ALA A 80 -17.44 -2.07 -8.23
N ARG A 81 -17.73 -1.07 -7.39
CA ARG A 81 -19.12 -0.64 -7.10
C ARG A 81 -19.84 -0.07 -8.33
N GLN A 82 -19.16 0.75 -9.13
CA GLN A 82 -19.72 1.27 -10.38
C GLN A 82 -20.03 0.15 -11.38
N ASP A 83 -19.08 -0.78 -11.58
CA ASP A 83 -19.24 -1.91 -12.50
C ASP A 83 -20.43 -2.80 -12.07
N GLN A 84 -20.63 -2.98 -10.75
CA GLN A 84 -21.76 -3.71 -10.19
C GLN A 84 -23.09 -3.00 -10.41
N ALA A 85 -23.16 -1.69 -10.14
CA ALA A 85 -24.35 -0.88 -10.39
C ALA A 85 -24.77 -0.86 -11.87
N ASP A 86 -23.81 -0.85 -12.79
CA ASP A 86 -24.06 -0.91 -14.23
C ASP A 86 -24.59 -2.29 -14.67
N MET A 87 -24.09 -3.38 -14.08
CA MET A 87 -24.63 -4.71 -14.33
C MET A 87 -26.07 -4.85 -13.82
N ASP A 88 -26.36 -4.34 -12.63
CA ASP A 88 -27.70 -4.42 -12.04
C ASP A 88 -28.71 -3.59 -12.84
N ARG A 89 -28.31 -2.39 -13.30
CA ARG A 89 -29.14 -1.57 -14.19
C ARG A 89 -29.46 -2.30 -15.50
N LYS A 90 -28.48 -2.96 -16.12
CA LYS A 90 -28.69 -3.74 -17.35
C LYS A 90 -29.64 -4.92 -17.14
N ARG A 91 -29.62 -5.56 -15.96
CA ARG A 91 -30.56 -6.63 -15.61
C ARG A 91 -31.98 -6.13 -15.41
N GLN A 92 -32.17 -4.94 -14.83
CA GLN A 92 -33.49 -4.34 -14.64
C GLN A 92 -34.16 -3.91 -15.95
N ILE A 93 -33.38 -3.56 -16.98
CA ILE A 93 -33.90 -3.14 -18.30
C ILE A 93 -34.17 -4.37 -19.21
N GLY A 94 -33.54 -5.51 -18.95
CA GLY A 94 -33.69 -6.74 -19.73
C GLY A 94 -34.83 -7.67 -19.28
N HIS A 95 -35.63 -7.26 -18.30
CA HIS A 95 -36.86 -7.92 -17.84
C HIS A 95 -38.05 -7.00 -18.11
#